data_AF-A0A7C1VIX1-F1
#
_entry.id   AF-A0A7C1VIX1-F1
#
_cell.length_a   1.000
_cell.length_b   1.000
_cell.length_c   1.000
_cell.angle_alpha   90.00
_cell.angle_beta   90.00
_cell.angle_gamma   90.00
#
_symmetry.space_group_name_H-M   'P 1'
#
loop_
_entity.id
_entity.type
_entity.pdbx_description
1 polymer ?
#
loop_
_entity_poly.entity_id
_entity_poly.type
_entity_poly.pdbx_seq_one_letter_code
_entity_poly.pdbx_strand_id
1 'polypeptide(L)'
;MLGKRVKPSKEEMAQAIRKWKQERGPKSVPQNLVRPSIPTDTIIYGDNIKVMRTFPNNYFDTIITDPPYGLKFMGKKWDYDVPSIKTWWECLRVLKPGGTLLCFAGSRTQHRMAVNVEDAGFILKDCIMWLYGSGFPKATDISKQLDKGHEREVVEVAGKSGSKRNSMAGDFAGGEYMTTAPTTPEAILWNGWKSHGLKPAYEPILVAMKPNDGTYANNALVHGVSGLNIDGGRINHNEPVKTTKRTKNTGISWNKENCGLRESPTN
;
A
#
# COMPACT_ATOMS: atom_id res chain seq x y z
N MET A 1 -5.11 38.45 -15.44
CA MET A 1 -5.52 37.13 -15.95
C MET A 1 -4.27 36.32 -16.27
N LEU A 2 -3.93 35.32 -15.45
CA LEU A 2 -2.85 34.38 -15.80
C LEU A 2 -3.40 33.43 -16.86
N GLY A 3 -2.82 33.47 -18.07
CA GLY A 3 -3.25 32.62 -19.19
C GLY A 3 -3.29 31.15 -18.79
N LYS A 4 -4.31 30.42 -19.27
CA LYS A 4 -4.39 28.97 -19.09
C LYS A 4 -3.08 28.37 -19.63
N ARG A 5 -2.24 27.81 -18.74
CA ARG A 5 -1.04 27.09 -19.16
C ARG A 5 -1.48 25.96 -20.11
N VAL A 6 -1.09 26.07 -21.38
CA VAL A 6 -1.29 25.01 -22.36
C VAL A 6 -0.40 23.85 -21.93
N LYS A 7 -1.00 22.69 -21.65
CA LYS A 7 -0.27 21.50 -21.19
C LYS A 7 0.27 20.72 -22.40
N PRO A 8 1.54 20.31 -22.39
CA PRO A 8 2.04 19.33 -23.33
C PRO A 8 1.37 17.97 -23.09
N SER A 9 1.15 17.22 -24.16
CA SER A 9 0.72 15.82 -24.14
C SER A 9 1.73 14.92 -23.42
N LYS A 10 1.30 13.70 -23.05
CA LYS A 10 2.19 12.71 -22.41
C LYS A 10 3.42 12.41 -23.26
N GLU A 11 3.24 12.32 -24.57
CA GLU A 11 4.32 12.04 -25.52
C GLU A 11 5.29 13.22 -25.63
N GLU A 12 4.78 14.45 -25.71
CA GLU A 12 5.61 15.67 -25.71
C GLU A 12 6.40 15.82 -24.41
N MET A 13 5.79 15.51 -23.25
CA MET A 13 6.53 15.49 -21.98
C MET A 13 7.61 14.41 -21.97
N ALA A 14 7.32 13.18 -22.44
CA ALA A 14 8.28 12.10 -22.47
C ALA A 14 9.47 12.44 -23.39
N GLN A 15 9.20 13.02 -24.55
CA GLN A 15 10.22 13.51 -25.48
C GLN A 15 11.03 14.66 -24.89
N ALA A 16 10.38 15.63 -24.24
CA ALA A 16 11.06 16.73 -23.55
C ALA A 16 11.96 16.24 -22.41
N ILE A 17 11.53 15.22 -21.65
CA ILE A 17 12.34 14.59 -20.60
C ILE A 17 13.54 13.86 -21.23
N ARG A 18 13.35 13.10 -22.31
CA ARG A 18 14.44 12.41 -23.03
C ARG A 18 15.47 13.42 -23.56
N LYS A 19 14.99 14.47 -24.25
CA LYS A 19 15.82 15.55 -24.78
C LYS A 19 16.56 16.30 -23.67
N TRP A 20 15.86 16.66 -22.58
CA TRP A 20 16.48 17.28 -21.42
C TRP A 20 17.56 16.38 -20.84
N LYS A 21 17.31 15.07 -20.64
CA LYS A 21 18.33 14.12 -20.15
C LYS A 21 19.57 14.05 -21.05
N GLN A 22 19.41 14.17 -22.37
CA GLN A 22 20.52 14.17 -23.33
C GLN A 22 21.31 15.49 -23.32
N GLU A 23 20.63 16.65 -23.29
CA GLU A 23 21.26 17.96 -23.47
C GLU A 23 21.67 18.65 -22.17
N ARG A 24 20.89 18.43 -21.11
CA ARG A 24 20.91 19.18 -19.85
C ARG A 24 20.65 18.30 -18.63
N GLY A 25 20.68 16.98 -18.82
CA GLY A 25 20.52 15.99 -17.78
C GLY A 25 21.54 16.24 -16.68
N PRO A 26 21.41 15.55 -15.54
CA PRO A 26 22.07 15.96 -14.32
C PRO A 26 23.55 16.34 -14.52
N LYS A 27 23.82 17.65 -14.44
CA LYS A 27 25.08 18.27 -14.91
C LYS A 27 26.30 17.91 -14.08
N SER A 28 26.07 17.20 -12.99
CA SER A 28 27.08 16.50 -12.23
C SER A 28 26.37 15.38 -11.48
N VAL A 29 26.23 14.23 -12.14
CA VAL A 29 26.70 13.05 -11.41
C VAL A 29 28.15 13.40 -11.07
N PRO A 30 28.55 13.54 -9.79
CA PRO A 30 29.95 13.85 -9.45
C PRO A 30 30.86 12.98 -10.32
N GLN A 31 31.97 13.49 -10.85
CA GLN A 31 32.85 12.72 -11.75
C GLN A 31 33.27 11.35 -11.17
N ASN A 32 33.08 11.16 -9.85
CA ASN A 32 33.35 9.97 -9.07
C ASN A 32 32.15 9.03 -8.89
N LEU A 33 30.97 9.36 -9.45
CA LEU A 33 29.72 8.60 -9.37
C LEU A 33 29.37 7.98 -10.73
N VAL A 34 30.35 7.35 -11.38
CA VAL A 34 30.07 6.49 -12.54
C VAL A 34 29.10 5.40 -12.08
N ARG A 35 27.85 5.47 -12.55
CA ARG A 35 26.83 4.48 -12.25
C ARG A 35 27.08 3.28 -13.16
N PRO A 36 27.49 2.11 -12.64
CA PRO A 36 27.67 0.92 -13.47
C PRO A 36 26.36 0.60 -14.19
N SER A 37 26.43 0.29 -15.48
CA SER A 37 25.26 -0.17 -16.22
C SER A 37 24.82 -1.52 -15.65
N ILE A 38 23.62 -1.56 -15.07
CA ILE A 38 22.98 -2.81 -14.66
C ILE A 38 21.96 -3.23 -15.74
N PRO A 39 21.77 -4.53 -16.00
CA PRO A 39 20.73 -5.01 -16.91
C PRO A 39 19.35 -4.48 -16.51
N THR A 40 18.62 -3.91 -17.47
CA THR A 40 17.19 -3.58 -17.32
C THR A 40 16.35 -4.81 -17.64
N ASP A 41 15.05 -4.75 -17.34
CA ASP A 41 14.07 -5.79 -17.73
C ASP A 41 14.46 -7.22 -17.28
N THR A 42 15.16 -7.28 -16.14
CA THR A 42 15.79 -8.51 -15.65
C THR A 42 15.17 -8.90 -14.32
N ILE A 43 14.82 -10.18 -14.19
CA ILE A 43 14.44 -10.79 -12.91
C ILE A 43 15.70 -11.38 -12.29
N ILE A 44 16.02 -10.95 -11.07
CA ILE A 44 17.18 -11.44 -10.34
C ILE A 44 16.69 -12.34 -9.22
N TYR A 45 17.09 -13.61 -9.28
CA TYR A 45 16.76 -14.60 -8.26
C TYR A 45 17.75 -14.52 -7.09
N GLY A 46 17.23 -14.26 -5.88
CA GLY A 46 18.05 -14.27 -4.67
C GLY A 46 17.39 -13.63 -3.46
N ASP A 47 18.10 -13.67 -2.34
CA ASP A 47 17.76 -12.89 -1.14
C ASP A 47 17.89 -11.40 -1.46
N ASN A 48 16.81 -10.64 -1.24
CA ASN A 48 16.73 -9.25 -1.68
C ASN A 48 17.81 -8.35 -1.03
N ILE A 49 18.18 -8.57 0.23
CA ILE A 49 19.22 -7.80 0.92
C ILE A 49 20.58 -8.12 0.31
N LYS A 50 20.89 -9.39 0.08
CA LYS A 50 22.15 -9.79 -0.57
C LYS A 50 22.27 -9.22 -1.98
N VAL A 51 21.20 -9.26 -2.76
CA VAL A 51 21.16 -8.69 -4.11
C VAL A 51 21.26 -7.16 -4.07
N MET A 52 20.49 -6.48 -3.20
CA MET A 52 20.55 -5.02 -3.11
C MET A 52 21.96 -4.52 -2.78
N ARG A 53 22.72 -5.25 -1.97
CA ARG A 53 24.11 -4.94 -1.61
C ARG A 53 25.08 -4.96 -2.79
N THR A 54 24.76 -5.66 -3.88
CA THR A 54 25.58 -5.62 -5.10
C THR A 54 25.31 -4.37 -5.93
N PHE A 55 24.22 -3.65 -5.67
CA PHE A 55 23.93 -2.39 -6.35
C PHE A 55 24.61 -1.20 -5.68
N PRO A 56 25.07 -0.22 -6.48
CA PRO A 56 25.63 1.02 -5.97
C PRO A 56 24.59 1.86 -5.22
N ASN A 57 25.07 2.76 -4.37
CA ASN A 57 24.22 3.72 -3.67
C ASN A 57 23.55 4.68 -4.69
N ASN A 58 22.38 5.21 -4.36
CA ASN A 58 21.72 6.27 -5.11
C ASN A 58 21.58 5.95 -6.61
N TYR A 59 21.11 4.75 -6.95
CA TYR A 59 21.07 4.22 -8.31
C TYR A 59 19.67 4.19 -8.91
N PHE A 60 18.67 3.71 -8.17
CA PHE A 60 17.30 3.57 -8.66
C PHE A 60 16.51 4.87 -8.49
N ASP A 61 15.59 5.13 -9.41
CA ASP A 61 14.72 6.32 -9.39
C ASP A 61 13.49 6.13 -8.50
N THR A 62 12.95 4.91 -8.45
CA THR A 62 11.72 4.57 -7.73
C THR A 62 11.78 3.10 -7.30
N ILE A 63 11.23 2.80 -6.13
CA ILE A 63 10.99 1.43 -5.68
C ILE A 63 9.47 1.21 -5.59
N ILE A 64 8.98 0.15 -6.22
CA ILE A 64 7.60 -0.29 -6.12
C ILE A 64 7.67 -1.74 -5.62
N THR A 65 7.04 -2.03 -4.48
CA THR A 65 7.21 -3.33 -3.83
C THR A 65 5.95 -3.79 -3.13
N ASP A 66 5.71 -5.09 -3.20
CA ASP A 66 4.72 -5.85 -2.44
C ASP A 66 5.47 -6.82 -1.50
N PRO A 67 5.91 -6.33 -0.34
CA PRO A 67 6.68 -7.14 0.61
C PRO A 67 5.78 -8.09 1.41
N PRO A 68 6.35 -9.05 2.15
CA PRO A 68 5.59 -9.78 3.15
C PRO A 68 4.87 -8.84 4.15
N TYR A 69 3.61 -9.13 4.44
CA TYR A 69 2.73 -8.27 5.24
C TYR A 69 2.75 -8.61 6.73
N GLY A 70 3.41 -9.69 7.14
CA GLY A 70 3.42 -10.12 8.53
C GLY A 70 2.08 -10.72 8.97
N LEU A 71 1.35 -11.37 8.05
CA LEU A 71 0.06 -12.00 8.32
C LEU A 71 0.20 -13.43 8.82
N LYS A 72 1.44 -13.93 8.95
CA LYS A 72 1.77 -15.33 9.26
C LYS A 72 1.08 -16.27 8.27
N PHE A 73 1.07 -15.87 7.01
CA PHE A 73 0.31 -16.54 5.96
C PHE A 73 0.55 -18.05 5.94
N MET A 74 -0.48 -18.83 6.31
CA MET A 74 -0.44 -20.29 6.42
C MET A 74 0.77 -20.84 7.22
N GLY A 75 1.22 -20.10 8.25
CA GLY A 75 2.38 -20.48 9.06
C GLY A 75 3.72 -20.42 8.33
N LYS A 76 3.77 -19.82 7.13
CA LYS A 76 5.01 -19.71 6.36
C LYS A 76 5.92 -18.65 6.98
N LYS A 77 7.19 -19.02 7.17
CA LYS A 77 8.20 -18.18 7.84
C LYS A 77 8.46 -16.84 7.13
N TRP A 78 8.32 -16.79 5.80
CA TRP A 78 8.61 -15.59 5.02
C TRP A 78 7.58 -14.46 5.25
N ASP A 79 6.39 -14.76 5.77
CA ASP A 79 5.34 -13.77 6.09
C ASP A 79 5.12 -13.63 7.61
N TYR A 80 6.12 -13.97 8.42
CA TYR A 80 5.95 -13.96 9.86
C TYR A 80 5.86 -12.54 10.44
N ASP A 81 6.62 -11.60 9.87
CA ASP A 81 6.64 -10.19 10.24
C ASP A 81 6.82 -9.31 9.00
N VAL A 82 6.55 -8.02 9.12
CA VAL A 82 6.86 -7.03 8.08
C VAL A 82 8.39 -6.88 7.93
N PRO A 83 8.91 -6.44 6.77
CA PRO A 83 10.33 -6.21 6.61
C PRO A 83 10.89 -5.25 7.66
N SER A 84 12.07 -5.59 8.16
CA SER A 84 12.78 -4.85 9.21
C SER A 84 13.36 -3.53 8.71
N ILE A 85 13.72 -2.66 9.65
CA ILE A 85 14.46 -1.41 9.40
C ILE A 85 15.69 -1.66 8.51
N LYS A 86 16.43 -2.76 8.74
CA LYS A 86 17.61 -3.12 7.91
C LYS A 86 17.25 -3.31 6.43
N THR A 87 16.09 -3.90 6.15
CA THR A 87 15.62 -4.09 4.77
C THR A 87 15.34 -2.74 4.12
N TRP A 88 14.61 -1.88 4.83
CA TRP A 88 14.28 -0.54 4.34
C TRP A 88 15.50 0.36 4.23
N TRP A 89 16.51 0.20 5.09
CA TRP A 89 17.78 0.92 4.97
C TRP A 89 18.50 0.58 3.67
N GLU A 90 18.54 -0.69 3.26
CA GLU A 90 19.13 -1.07 1.96
C GLU A 90 18.33 -0.50 0.79
N CYS A 91 16.99 -0.50 0.88
CA CYS A 91 16.12 0.19 -0.09
C CYS A 91 16.44 1.69 -0.17
N LEU A 92 16.58 2.37 0.98
CA LEU A 92 16.93 3.78 1.06
C LEU A 92 18.31 4.04 0.46
N ARG A 93 19.30 3.17 0.73
CA ARG A 93 20.67 3.29 0.22
C ARG A 93 20.72 3.27 -1.30
N VAL A 94 20.03 2.32 -1.93
CA VAL A 94 20.04 2.16 -3.40
C VAL A 94 19.14 3.18 -4.12
N LEU A 95 18.19 3.81 -3.43
CA LEU A 95 17.33 4.86 -3.99
C LEU A 95 18.07 6.19 -4.08
N LYS A 96 17.89 6.92 -5.20
CA LYS A 96 18.40 8.30 -5.35
C LYS A 96 17.78 9.24 -4.31
N PRO A 97 18.48 10.29 -3.83
CA PRO A 97 17.86 11.36 -3.07
C PRO A 97 16.62 11.90 -3.80
N GLY A 98 15.52 12.10 -3.08
CA GLY A 98 14.23 12.47 -3.67
C GLY A 98 13.47 11.35 -4.40
N GLY A 99 14.02 10.13 -4.48
CA GLY A 99 13.35 8.98 -5.06
C GLY A 99 12.16 8.51 -4.23
N THR A 100 11.15 7.97 -4.91
CA THR A 100 9.88 7.53 -4.30
C THR A 100 9.87 6.03 -4.01
N LEU A 101 9.31 5.65 -2.87
CA LEU A 101 8.92 4.29 -2.52
C LEU A 101 7.39 4.21 -2.52
N LEU A 102 6.86 3.22 -3.24
CA LEU A 102 5.48 2.76 -3.15
C LEU A 102 5.51 1.34 -2.56
N CYS A 103 5.07 1.20 -1.33
CA CYS A 103 5.11 -0.06 -0.59
C CYS A 103 3.70 -0.52 -0.24
N PHE A 104 3.25 -1.62 -0.83
CA PHE A 104 2.01 -2.24 -0.39
C PHE A 104 2.14 -2.80 1.04
N ALA A 105 1.04 -2.87 1.77
CA ALA A 105 1.02 -3.38 3.12
C ALA A 105 -0.33 -4.03 3.47
N GLY A 106 -0.33 -4.84 4.54
CA GLY A 106 -1.57 -5.41 5.08
C GLY A 106 -2.38 -4.37 5.85
N SER A 107 -3.72 -4.42 5.73
CA SER A 107 -4.64 -3.51 6.42
C SER A 107 -4.44 -3.43 7.95
N ARG A 108 -4.02 -4.54 8.57
CA ARG A 108 -3.79 -4.64 10.01
C ARG A 108 -2.35 -4.36 10.44
N THR A 109 -1.38 -4.48 9.53
CA THR A 109 0.07 -4.41 9.85
C THR A 109 0.75 -3.19 9.24
N GLN A 110 0.05 -2.40 8.40
CA GLN A 110 0.60 -1.23 7.73
C GLN A 110 1.26 -0.21 8.67
N HIS A 111 0.80 -0.09 9.91
CA HIS A 111 1.38 0.84 10.88
C HIS A 111 2.80 0.41 11.29
N ARG A 112 3.05 -0.89 11.45
CA ARG A 112 4.40 -1.43 11.70
C ARG A 112 5.29 -1.26 10.48
N MET A 113 4.74 -1.49 9.29
CA MET A 113 5.42 -1.24 8.02
C MET A 113 5.87 0.22 7.91
N ALA A 114 4.95 1.15 8.19
CA ALA A 114 5.20 2.59 8.12
C ALA A 114 6.29 3.03 9.11
N VAL A 115 6.24 2.55 10.36
CA VAL A 115 7.28 2.80 11.37
C VAL A 115 8.64 2.29 10.88
N ASN A 116 8.73 1.04 10.41
CA ASN A 116 10.00 0.50 9.95
C ASN A 116 10.57 1.25 8.72
N VAL A 117 9.71 1.77 7.85
CA VAL A 117 10.09 2.60 6.69
C VAL A 117 10.59 3.96 7.15
N GLU A 118 9.88 4.62 8.07
CA GLU A 118 10.27 5.92 8.64
C GLU A 118 11.58 5.83 9.42
N ASP A 119 11.70 4.86 10.33
CA ASP A 119 12.90 4.62 11.15
C ASP A 119 14.16 4.31 10.31
N ALA A 120 13.98 3.76 9.10
CA ALA A 120 15.08 3.55 8.17
C ALA A 120 15.60 4.86 7.55
N GLY A 121 14.84 5.96 7.62
CA GLY A 121 15.20 7.30 7.14
C GLY A 121 14.38 7.79 5.96
N PHE A 122 13.28 7.12 5.58
CA PHE A 122 12.34 7.67 4.61
C PHE A 122 11.45 8.74 5.24
N ILE A 123 10.96 9.67 4.41
CA ILE A 123 9.88 10.59 4.77
C ILE A 123 8.57 10.01 4.27
N LEU A 124 7.66 9.64 5.17
CA LEU A 124 6.29 9.28 4.81
C LEU A 124 5.58 10.51 4.22
N LYS A 125 4.96 10.34 3.05
CA LYS A 125 4.28 11.42 2.32
C LYS A 125 2.76 11.27 2.38
N ASP A 126 2.28 10.07 2.11
CA ASP A 126 0.84 9.80 2.02
C ASP A 126 0.59 8.28 2.05
N CYS A 127 -0.68 7.88 1.95
CA CYS A 127 -1.09 6.50 1.76
C CYS A 127 -2.15 6.42 0.66
N ILE A 128 -1.87 5.65 -0.39
CA ILE A 128 -2.84 5.33 -1.44
C ILE A 128 -3.60 4.08 -1.01
N MET A 129 -4.92 4.05 -1.23
CA MET A 129 -5.75 2.90 -0.90
C MET A 129 -6.18 2.18 -2.18
N TRP A 130 -5.75 0.94 -2.36
CA TRP A 130 -6.37 0.06 -3.33
C TRP A 130 -7.66 -0.51 -2.73
N LEU A 131 -8.81 0.03 -3.15
CA LEU A 131 -10.12 -0.40 -2.69
C LEU A 131 -10.68 -1.50 -3.60
N TYR A 132 -11.26 -2.55 -3.01
CA TYR A 132 -11.87 -3.62 -3.78
C TYR A 132 -13.16 -4.13 -3.12
N GLY A 133 -14.16 -4.43 -3.95
CA GLY A 133 -15.43 -5.02 -3.49
C GLY A 133 -15.31 -6.51 -3.15
N SER A 134 -14.31 -7.20 -3.71
CA SER A 134 -14.06 -8.64 -3.54
C SER A 134 -13.21 -8.93 -2.30
N GLY A 135 -13.64 -9.85 -1.43
CA GLY A 135 -12.83 -10.25 -0.29
C GLY A 135 -13.64 -11.12 0.67
N PHE A 136 -12.96 -12.03 1.36
CA PHE A 136 -13.60 -12.93 2.30
C PHE A 136 -13.53 -12.35 3.72
N PRO A 137 -14.67 -12.22 4.44
CA PRO A 137 -14.63 -12.06 5.89
C PRO A 137 -13.72 -13.14 6.48
N LYS A 138 -12.77 -12.71 7.32
CA LYS A 138 -11.92 -13.65 8.09
C LYS A 138 -12.51 -13.93 9.46
N ALA A 139 -13.76 -13.51 9.67
CA ALA A 139 -14.52 -13.71 10.88
C ALA A 139 -14.92 -15.19 10.96
N THR A 140 -14.44 -15.88 11.99
CA THR A 140 -14.82 -17.28 12.24
C THR A 140 -16.17 -17.29 12.95
N ASP A 141 -17.06 -18.18 12.52
CA ASP A 141 -18.35 -18.42 13.17
C ASP A 141 -18.14 -19.11 14.52
N ILE A 142 -18.62 -18.49 15.60
CA ILE A 142 -18.41 -18.97 16.97
C ILE A 142 -19.16 -20.29 17.19
N SER A 143 -20.38 -20.43 16.66
CA SER A 143 -21.14 -21.67 16.78
C SER A 143 -20.40 -22.87 16.19
N LYS A 144 -19.73 -22.68 15.04
CA LYS A 144 -18.96 -23.74 14.39
C LYS A 144 -17.71 -24.13 15.19
N GLN A 145 -17.16 -23.21 15.97
CA GLN A 145 -16.04 -23.52 16.87
C GLN A 145 -16.50 -24.30 18.09
N LEU A 146 -17.65 -23.96 18.66
CA LEU A 146 -18.24 -24.64 19.81
C LEU A 146 -18.68 -26.07 19.47
N ASP A 147 -19.29 -26.26 18.30
CA ASP A 147 -19.68 -27.60 17.81
C ASP A 147 -18.51 -28.39 17.20
N LYS A 148 -17.25 -27.96 17.37
CA LYS A 148 -16.12 -28.71 16.82
C LYS A 148 -16.07 -30.11 17.46
N GLY A 149 -16.27 -31.15 16.63
CA GLY A 149 -16.35 -32.54 17.08
C GLY A 149 -17.78 -33.07 17.28
N HIS A 150 -18.80 -32.24 17.07
CA HIS A 150 -20.20 -32.64 17.03
C HIS A 150 -20.70 -32.71 15.58
N GLU A 151 -21.59 -33.66 15.31
CA GLU A 151 -22.28 -33.71 14.01
C GLU A 151 -23.28 -32.55 13.92
N ARG A 152 -23.28 -31.88 12.76
CA ARG A 152 -24.19 -30.78 12.44
C ARG A 152 -24.99 -31.15 11.21
N GLU A 153 -26.30 -31.01 11.29
CA GLU A 153 -27.21 -31.28 10.17
C GLU A 153 -27.00 -30.25 9.05
N VAL A 154 -26.94 -30.72 7.80
CA VAL A 154 -26.88 -29.88 6.61
C VAL A 154 -28.29 -29.39 6.29
N VAL A 155 -28.49 -28.08 6.34
CA VAL A 155 -29.79 -27.44 6.08
C VAL A 155 -29.95 -27.12 4.60
N GLU A 156 -28.87 -26.65 3.94
CA GLU A 156 -28.91 -26.26 2.53
C GLU A 156 -27.50 -26.14 1.91
N VAL A 157 -27.47 -26.09 0.58
CA VAL A 157 -26.28 -25.73 -0.20
C VAL A 157 -26.23 -24.20 -0.34
N ALA A 158 -25.33 -23.55 0.38
CA ALA A 158 -25.22 -22.09 0.44
C ALA A 158 -24.50 -21.46 -0.77
N GLY A 159 -23.83 -22.27 -1.58
CA GLY A 159 -23.33 -21.89 -2.90
C GLY A 159 -22.09 -22.64 -3.35
N LYS A 160 -21.44 -22.13 -4.40
CA LYS A 160 -20.28 -22.74 -5.07
C LYS A 160 -19.09 -21.79 -5.03
N SER A 161 -17.94 -22.30 -4.61
CA SER A 161 -16.66 -21.60 -4.77
C SER A 161 -16.12 -21.79 -6.20
N GLY A 162 -15.18 -20.92 -6.59
CA GLY A 162 -14.54 -21.00 -7.91
C GLY A 162 -13.73 -22.28 -8.11
N SER A 163 -13.31 -22.52 -9.36
CA SER A 163 -12.57 -23.71 -9.75
C SER A 163 -11.27 -23.90 -8.95
N LYS A 164 -10.86 -25.17 -8.80
CA LYS A 164 -9.57 -25.52 -8.19
C LYS A 164 -8.45 -24.74 -8.90
N ARG A 165 -7.61 -24.06 -8.11
CA ARG A 165 -6.48 -23.30 -8.63
C ARG A 165 -5.26 -23.47 -7.73
N ASN A 166 -4.11 -23.63 -8.36
CA ASN A 166 -2.82 -23.60 -7.69
C ASN A 166 -2.33 -22.15 -7.66
N SER A 167 -1.80 -21.72 -6.52
CA SER A 167 -1.25 -20.37 -6.38
C SER A 167 -0.06 -20.37 -5.44
N MET A 168 0.75 -19.32 -5.53
CA MET A 168 1.81 -19.04 -4.54
C MET A 168 1.27 -18.92 -3.10
N ALA A 169 -0.03 -18.61 -2.97
CA ALA A 169 -0.76 -18.50 -1.71
C ALA A 169 -1.38 -19.84 -1.25
N GLY A 170 -1.04 -20.96 -1.88
CA GLY A 170 -1.58 -22.29 -1.58
C GLY A 170 -2.65 -22.76 -2.56
N ASP A 171 -3.03 -24.03 -2.43
CA ASP A 171 -4.01 -24.68 -3.29
C ASP A 171 -5.43 -24.39 -2.78
N PHE A 172 -6.28 -23.88 -3.67
CA PHE A 172 -7.69 -23.67 -3.37
C PHE A 172 -8.48 -24.87 -3.90
N ALA A 173 -9.10 -25.63 -3.00
CA ALA A 173 -10.10 -26.61 -3.39
C ALA A 173 -11.40 -25.87 -3.74
N GLY A 174 -11.80 -25.92 -5.02
CA GLY A 174 -13.14 -25.53 -5.40
C GLY A 174 -14.18 -26.53 -4.86
N GLY A 175 -15.43 -26.11 -4.75
CA GLY A 175 -16.52 -26.96 -4.23
C GLY A 175 -17.73 -26.19 -3.71
N GLU A 176 -18.77 -26.95 -3.39
CA GLU A 176 -19.98 -26.45 -2.72
C GLU A 176 -19.71 -26.20 -1.23
N TYR A 177 -20.29 -25.14 -0.68
CA TYR A 177 -20.27 -24.86 0.75
C TYR A 177 -21.68 -24.97 1.31
N MET A 178 -21.81 -25.71 2.42
CA MET A 178 -23.09 -26.04 3.04
C MET A 178 -23.38 -25.14 4.24
N THR A 179 -24.65 -24.78 4.43
CA THR A 179 -25.15 -24.21 5.70
C THR A 179 -25.52 -25.38 6.62
N THR A 180 -25.07 -25.31 7.87
CA THR A 180 -25.30 -26.36 8.87
C THR A 180 -25.90 -25.77 10.15
N ALA A 181 -26.92 -26.42 10.71
CA ALA A 181 -27.52 -25.99 11.98
C ALA A 181 -26.57 -26.23 13.17
N PRO A 182 -26.57 -25.37 14.20
CA PRO A 182 -25.84 -25.64 15.45
C PRO A 182 -26.52 -26.74 16.28
N THR A 183 -25.74 -27.51 17.03
CA THR A 183 -26.22 -28.71 17.74
C THR A 183 -26.23 -28.52 19.26
N THR A 184 -25.16 -27.96 19.83
CA THR A 184 -25.05 -27.75 21.30
C THR A 184 -25.83 -26.51 21.76
N PRO A 185 -26.32 -26.45 23.01
CA PRO A 185 -26.99 -25.26 23.55
C PRO A 185 -26.15 -23.98 23.42
N GLU A 186 -24.84 -24.08 23.65
CA GLU A 186 -23.90 -22.97 23.49
C GLU A 186 -23.77 -22.56 22.03
N ALA A 187 -23.68 -23.50 21.10
CA ALA A 187 -23.62 -23.17 19.67
C ALA A 187 -24.92 -22.55 19.15
N ILE A 188 -26.07 -22.97 19.67
CA ILE A 188 -27.37 -22.35 19.37
C ILE A 188 -27.38 -20.90 19.86
N LEU A 189 -26.94 -20.65 21.10
CA LEU A 189 -26.86 -19.31 21.69
C LEU A 189 -25.97 -18.37 20.87
N TRP A 190 -24.82 -18.87 20.39
CA TRP A 190 -23.83 -18.09 19.65
C TRP A 190 -23.95 -18.20 18.13
N ASN A 191 -25.06 -18.74 17.61
CA ASN A 191 -25.28 -18.86 16.18
C ASN A 191 -25.35 -17.47 15.50
N GLY A 192 -24.63 -17.32 14.38
CA GLY A 192 -24.53 -16.05 13.66
C GLY A 192 -23.54 -15.04 14.26
N TRP A 193 -23.05 -15.25 15.49
CA TRP A 193 -21.98 -14.44 16.06
C TRP A 193 -20.64 -14.85 15.46
N LYS A 194 -19.84 -13.86 15.05
CA LYS A 194 -18.54 -14.07 14.41
C LYS A 194 -17.44 -13.35 15.17
N SER A 195 -16.22 -13.87 15.09
CA SER A 195 -15.04 -13.20 15.63
C SER A 195 -14.83 -11.82 14.97
N HIS A 196 -13.99 -10.97 15.57
CA HIS A 196 -13.69 -9.62 15.05
C HIS A 196 -12.93 -9.57 13.71
N GLY A 197 -12.91 -10.66 12.95
CA GLY A 197 -12.23 -10.79 11.66
C GLY A 197 -12.94 -10.04 10.52
N LEU A 198 -12.92 -8.72 10.54
CA LEU A 198 -13.45 -7.91 9.44
C LEU A 198 -12.84 -8.32 8.10
N LYS A 199 -13.65 -8.22 7.05
CA LYS A 199 -13.21 -8.37 5.66
C LYS A 199 -12.20 -7.26 5.36
N PRO A 200 -10.93 -7.58 5.05
CA PRO A 200 -10.07 -6.60 4.42
C PRO A 200 -10.67 -6.30 3.04
N ALA A 201 -11.04 -5.05 2.81
CA ALA A 201 -11.60 -4.56 1.54
C ALA A 201 -10.71 -3.47 0.92
N TYR A 202 -9.50 -3.34 1.45
CA TYR A 202 -8.51 -2.39 0.99
C TYR A 202 -7.09 -2.90 1.23
N GLU A 203 -6.18 -2.46 0.39
CA GLU A 203 -4.73 -2.57 0.57
C GLU A 203 -4.11 -1.17 0.61
N PRO A 204 -3.51 -0.78 1.74
CA PRO A 204 -2.74 0.45 1.83
C PRO A 204 -1.42 0.33 1.06
N ILE A 205 -1.09 1.39 0.33
CA ILE A 205 0.19 1.57 -0.36
C ILE A 205 0.83 2.80 0.26
N LEU A 206 1.84 2.57 1.10
CA LEU A 206 2.61 3.62 1.72
C LEU A 206 3.38 4.37 0.64
N VAL A 207 3.20 5.69 0.59
CA VAL A 207 3.97 6.60 -0.26
C VAL A 207 5.04 7.23 0.61
N ALA A 208 6.29 6.89 0.34
CA ALA A 208 7.43 7.42 1.06
C ALA A 208 8.48 7.96 0.08
N MET A 209 9.38 8.80 0.58
CA MET A 209 10.42 9.42 -0.24
C MET A 209 11.74 9.44 0.52
N LYS A 210 12.84 9.13 -0.17
CA LYS A 210 14.16 9.43 0.38
C LYS A 210 14.31 10.96 0.50
N PRO A 211 14.81 11.50 1.62
CA PRO A 211 15.07 12.94 1.75
C PRO A 211 15.82 13.49 0.52
N ASN A 212 15.46 14.70 0.11
CA ASN A 212 16.19 15.41 -0.95
C ASN A 212 17.58 15.80 -0.45
N ASP A 213 18.53 15.85 -1.37
CA ASP A 213 19.80 16.56 -1.18
C ASP A 213 19.61 18.04 -1.60
N GLY A 214 19.21 18.86 -0.63
CA GLY A 214 18.85 20.26 -0.84
C GLY A 214 17.40 20.46 -1.32
N THR A 215 17.19 21.46 -2.18
CA THR A 215 15.85 21.84 -2.65
C THR A 215 15.32 20.88 -3.71
N TYR A 216 13.99 20.80 -3.90
CA TYR A 216 13.39 19.97 -4.97
C TYR A 216 13.94 20.33 -6.36
N ALA A 217 14.13 21.63 -6.63
CA ALA A 217 14.68 22.09 -7.91
C ALA A 217 16.13 21.64 -8.10
N ASN A 218 16.97 21.81 -7.07
CA ASN A 218 18.35 21.33 -7.12
C ASN A 218 18.41 19.81 -7.28
N ASN A 219 17.62 19.07 -6.50
CA ASN A 219 17.60 17.62 -6.52
C ASN A 219 17.13 17.07 -7.88
N ALA A 220 16.14 17.71 -8.51
CA ALA A 220 15.72 17.37 -9.86
C ALA A 220 16.85 17.58 -10.89
N LEU A 221 17.59 18.68 -10.76
CA LEU A 221 18.71 19.00 -11.64
C LEU A 221 19.96 18.14 -11.38
N VAL A 222 20.22 17.68 -10.15
CA VAL A 222 21.43 16.91 -9.79
C VAL A 222 21.21 15.40 -9.89
N HIS A 223 20.04 14.90 -9.51
CA HIS A 223 19.75 13.46 -9.47
C HIS A 223 18.80 13.00 -10.58
N GLY A 224 18.11 13.93 -11.26
CA GLY A 224 17.10 13.60 -12.27
C GLY A 224 15.78 13.09 -11.70
N VAL A 225 15.62 13.15 -10.37
CA VAL A 225 14.44 12.68 -9.64
C VAL A 225 14.09 13.69 -8.56
N SER A 226 12.87 14.21 -8.53
CA SER A 226 12.34 14.94 -7.38
C SER A 226 10.85 15.22 -7.55
N GLY A 227 10.04 14.85 -6.55
CA GLY A 227 8.60 15.12 -6.55
C GLY A 227 7.77 14.22 -7.47
N LEU A 228 6.48 14.56 -7.60
CA LEU A 228 5.49 13.81 -8.38
C LEU A 228 4.87 14.70 -9.46
N ASN A 229 4.61 14.14 -10.63
CA ASN A 229 3.82 14.82 -11.65
C ASN A 229 2.32 14.74 -11.31
N ILE A 230 1.88 15.64 -10.42
CA ILE A 230 0.50 15.68 -9.92
C ILE A 230 -0.50 15.76 -11.07
N ASP A 231 -0.23 16.62 -12.04
CA ASP A 231 -1.11 16.81 -13.18
C ASP A 231 -1.15 15.60 -14.11
N GLY A 232 -0.03 14.88 -14.26
CA GLY A 232 0.02 13.63 -15.01
C GLY A 232 -0.70 12.46 -14.35
N GLY A 233 -0.89 12.52 -13.02
CA GLY A 233 -1.61 11.52 -12.23
C GLY A 233 -3.10 11.80 -12.02
N ARG A 234 -3.63 12.93 -12.51
CA ARG A 234 -5.05 13.25 -12.37
C ARG A 234 -5.92 12.28 -13.18
N ILE A 235 -7.02 11.83 -12.57
CA ILE A 235 -8.08 11.09 -13.27
C ILE A 235 -9.01 12.13 -13.92
N ASN A 236 -9.29 11.96 -15.21
CA ASN A 236 -10.22 12.83 -15.93
C ASN A 236 -11.62 12.71 -15.33
N HIS A 237 -12.30 13.84 -15.20
CA HIS A 237 -13.70 13.90 -14.83
C HIS A 237 -14.42 14.98 -15.65
N ASN A 238 -15.71 14.78 -15.90
CA ASN A 238 -16.53 15.70 -16.70
C ASN A 238 -17.14 16.84 -15.87
N GLU A 239 -16.88 16.86 -14.57
CA GLU A 239 -17.41 17.89 -13.67
C GLU A 239 -16.52 19.13 -13.65
N PRO A 240 -17.10 20.34 -13.60
CA PRO A 240 -16.31 21.54 -13.35
C PRO A 240 -15.65 21.46 -11.97
N VAL A 241 -14.33 21.62 -11.90
CA VAL A 241 -13.58 21.64 -10.64
C VAL A 241 -14.08 22.82 -9.80
N LYS A 242 -14.87 22.54 -8.76
CA LYS A 242 -15.28 23.54 -7.78
C LYS A 242 -14.12 23.81 -6.83
N THR A 243 -13.47 24.96 -6.98
CA THR A 243 -12.52 25.43 -5.95
C THR A 243 -13.33 25.92 -4.77
N THR A 244 -13.30 25.19 -3.64
CA THR A 244 -13.81 25.73 -2.39
C THR A 244 -12.87 26.84 -1.92
N LYS A 245 -13.33 28.09 -1.97
CA LYS A 245 -12.69 29.15 -1.16
C LYS A 245 -12.94 28.76 0.28
N ARG A 246 -11.94 28.12 0.91
CA ARG A 246 -11.90 27.98 2.37
C ARG A 246 -11.77 29.40 2.92
N THR A 247 -12.90 30.08 3.11
CA THR A 247 -12.93 31.22 4.04
C THR A 247 -12.41 30.67 5.36
N LYS A 248 -11.42 31.35 5.95
CA LYS A 248 -10.99 31.07 7.32
C LYS A 248 -12.23 31.25 8.19
N ASN A 249 -12.95 30.17 8.47
CA ASN A 249 -13.98 30.19 9.50
C ASN A 249 -13.24 30.17 10.83
N THR A 250 -12.88 31.37 11.29
CA THR A 250 -12.41 31.61 12.65
C THR A 250 -13.60 31.38 13.57
N GLY A 251 -13.67 30.20 14.21
CA GLY A 251 -14.54 30.01 15.37
C GLY A 251 -15.61 28.92 15.23
N ILE A 252 -15.21 27.67 14.97
CA ILE A 252 -15.99 26.54 15.48
C ILE A 252 -15.08 25.79 16.44
N SER A 253 -15.17 26.11 17.74
CA SER A 253 -14.62 25.27 18.79
C SER A 253 -15.54 24.07 19.01
N TRP A 254 -14.95 22.91 19.28
CA TRP A 254 -15.68 21.72 19.70
C TRP A 254 -16.36 22.00 21.05
N ASN A 255 -17.68 21.84 21.13
CA ASN A 255 -18.49 22.00 22.33
C ASN A 255 -19.46 20.81 22.47
N LYS A 256 -20.15 20.70 23.61
CA LYS A 256 -21.10 19.59 23.87
C LYS A 256 -22.24 19.51 22.85
N GLU A 257 -22.58 20.60 22.18
CA GLU A 257 -23.70 20.68 21.25
C GLU A 257 -23.32 20.24 19.84
N ASN A 258 -22.04 20.34 19.47
CA ASN A 258 -21.53 19.98 18.15
C ASN A 258 -20.58 18.76 18.17
N CYS A 259 -20.40 18.14 19.34
CA CYS A 259 -19.49 16.99 19.49
C CYS A 259 -20.08 15.64 19.06
N GLY A 260 -21.37 15.58 18.76
CA GLY A 260 -22.05 14.35 18.34
C GLY A 260 -22.22 13.29 19.44
N LEU A 261 -21.84 13.59 20.69
CA LEU A 261 -22.15 12.76 21.85
C LEU A 261 -23.58 13.04 22.30
N ARG A 262 -24.46 12.05 22.20
CA ARG A 262 -25.78 12.11 22.84
C ARG A 262 -25.58 11.92 24.35
N GLU A 263 -26.22 12.77 25.16
CA GLU A 263 -26.23 12.55 26.61
C GLU A 263 -26.85 11.17 26.90
N SER A 264 -26.22 10.42 27.79
CA SER A 264 -26.68 9.09 28.20
C SER A 264 -28.14 9.18 28.66
N PRO A 265 -29.00 8.19 28.36
CA PRO A 265 -30.33 8.16 28.92
C PRO A 265 -30.18 8.13 30.44
N THR A 266 -30.74 9.13 31.12
CA THR A 266 -30.87 9.12 32.57
C THR A 266 -31.71 7.91 32.97
N ASN A 267 -31.17 7.10 33.89
CA ASN A 267 -31.80 5.90 34.47
C ASN A 267 -33.25 6.12 34.90
#